data_AF-A0A920R6E6-F1
#
_entry.id   AF-A0A920R6E6-F1
#
_cell.length_a   1.000
_cell.length_b   1.000
_cell.length_c   1.000
_cell.angle_alpha   90.00
_cell.angle_beta   90.00
_cell.angle_gamma   90.00
#
_symmetry.space_group_name_H-M   'P 1'
#
loop_
_entity.id
_entity.type
_entity.pdbx_description
1 polymer ?
#
loop_
_entity_poly.entity_id
_entity_poly.type
_entity_poly.pdbx_seq_one_letter_code
_entity_poly.pdbx_strand_id
1 'polypeptide(L)' 'MVIPIDGVIPDPQGQLTRLAETVGTALEYMGLEPGTPISEVKVDKVFIGSCTNGRN' A
#
# COMPACT_ATOMS: atom_id res chain seq x y z
N MET A 1 0.40 6.10 2.21
CA MET A 1 1.49 5.12 2.39
C MET A 1 2.02 4.75 1.02
N VAL A 2 3.35 4.59 0.89
CA VAL A 2 4.02 4.14 -0.34
C VAL A 2 4.92 2.99 0.06
N ILE A 3 4.91 1.91 -0.70
CA ILE A 3 5.73 0.71 -0.47
C ILE A 3 6.62 0.56 -1.70
N PRO A 4 7.92 0.25 -1.53
CA PRO A 4 8.79 -0.01 -2.67
C PRO A 4 8.42 -1.33 -3.35
N ILE A 5 8.85 -1.53 -4.60
CA ILE A 5 8.48 -2.73 -5.40
C ILE A 5 9.07 -4.03 -4.85
N ASP A 6 10.14 -3.95 -4.08
CA ASP A 6 10.78 -5.04 -3.35
C ASP A 6 10.31 -5.12 -1.88
N GLY A 7 9.32 -4.30 -1.52
CA GLY A 7 8.77 -4.24 -0.17
C GLY A 7 7.73 -5.32 0.14
N VAL A 8 7.29 -5.30 1.39
CA VAL A 8 6.29 -6.22 1.95
C VAL A 8 5.06 -5.44 2.41
N ILE A 9 3.88 -6.03 2.26
CA ILE A 9 2.63 -5.45 2.75
C ILE A 9 2.70 -5.29 4.27
N PRO A 10 2.55 -4.07 4.82
CA PRO A 10 2.75 -3.83 6.23
C PRO A 10 1.60 -4.38 7.06
N ASP A 11 1.94 -4.90 8.23
CA ASP A 11 0.94 -5.35 9.21
C ASP A 11 0.40 -4.17 10.04
N PRO A 12 -0.93 -3.99 10.14
CA PRO A 12 -1.54 -2.91 10.91
C PRO A 12 -1.18 -2.93 12.40
N GLN A 13 -0.97 -4.10 13.01
CA GLN A 13 -0.67 -4.24 14.44
C GLN A 13 0.77 -3.80 14.76
N GLY A 14 1.67 -3.87 13.77
CA GLY A 14 3.03 -3.36 13.87
C GLY A 14 3.18 -1.85 13.67
N GLN A 15 2.08 -1.15 13.33
CA GLN A 15 2.10 0.29 13.10
C GLN A 15 1.75 1.09 14.35
N LEU A 16 2.22 2.33 14.41
CA LEU A 16 1.73 3.31 15.39
C LEU A 16 0.21 3.43 15.28
N THR A 17 -0.48 3.62 16.41
CA THR A 17 -1.96 3.60 16.49
C THR A 17 -2.64 4.50 15.44
N ARG A 18 -2.05 5.66 15.12
CA ARG A 18 -2.57 6.58 14.10
C ARG A 18 -2.50 6.03 12.67
N LEU A 19 -1.51 5.20 12.37
CA LEU A 19 -1.32 4.58 11.06
C LEU A 19 -2.03 3.24 10.95
N ALA A 20 -2.18 2.51 12.06
CA ALA A 20 -2.82 1.19 12.09
C ALA A 20 -4.22 1.18 11.44
N GLU A 21 -5.07 2.16 11.78
CA GLU A 21 -6.42 2.28 11.20
C GLU A 21 -6.39 2.53 9.69
N THR A 22 -5.52 3.45 9.24
CA THR A 22 -5.38 3.78 7.82
C THR A 22 -4.87 2.58 7.02
N VAL A 23 -3.92 1.83 7.57
CA VAL A 23 -3.40 0.62 6.94
C VAL A 23 -4.48 -0.45 6.88
N GLY A 24 -5.16 -0.74 8.00
CA GLY A 24 -6.23 -1.74 8.02
C GLY A 24 -7.32 -1.47 6.99
N THR A 25 -7.80 -0.22 6.93
CA THR A 25 -8.81 0.19 5.94
C THR A 25 -8.31 0.03 4.50
N ALA A 26 -7.05 0.40 4.24
CA ALA A 26 -6.46 0.30 2.92
C ALA A 26 -6.28 -1.18 2.48
N LEU A 27 -5.88 -2.06 3.40
CA LEU A 27 -5.76 -3.50 3.13
C LEU A 27 -7.10 -4.14 2.87
N GLU A 28 -8.13 -3.81 3.66
CA GLU A 28 -9.50 -4.29 3.43
C GLU A 28 -10.03 -3.84 2.07
N TYR A 29 -9.82 -2.56 1.72
CA TYR A 29 -10.25 -2.02 0.42
C TYR A 29 -9.51 -2.65 -0.76
N MET A 30 -8.20 -2.86 -0.63
CA MET A 30 -7.37 -3.43 -1.71
C MET A 30 -7.43 -4.96 -1.76
N GLY A 31 -7.97 -5.62 -0.73
CA GLY A 31 -7.99 -7.07 -0.60
C GLY A 31 -6.59 -7.67 -0.45
N LEU A 32 -5.70 -6.99 0.26
CA LEU A 32 -4.30 -7.39 0.41
C LEU A 32 -4.02 -8.01 1.78
N GLU A 33 -3.23 -9.09 1.79
CA GLU A 33 -2.84 -9.79 3.01
C GLU A 33 -1.55 -9.20 3.62
N PRO A 34 -1.52 -8.88 4.93
CA PRO A 34 -0.31 -8.47 5.63
C PRO A 34 0.84 -9.49 5.50
N GLY A 35 2.07 -8.99 5.37
CA GLY A 35 3.26 -9.84 5.31
C GLY A 35 3.56 -10.44 3.93
N THR A 36 2.66 -10.29 2.96
CA THR A 36 2.88 -10.76 1.60
C THR A 36 3.84 -9.82 0.84
N PRO A 37 4.87 -10.34 0.15
CA PRO A 37 5.74 -9.53 -0.71
C PRO A 37 4.94 -8.90 -1.86
N ILE A 38 5.20 -7.63 -2.19
CA ILE A 38 4.47 -6.96 -3.27
C ILE A 38 4.68 -7.64 -4.64
N SER A 39 5.84 -8.27 -4.83
CA SER A 39 6.16 -9.04 -6.04
C SER A 39 5.26 -10.25 -6.27
N GLU A 40 4.61 -10.77 -5.22
CA GLU A 40 3.68 -11.90 -5.31
C GLU A 40 2.24 -11.45 -5.57
N VAL A 41 1.94 -10.15 -5.42
CA VAL A 41 0.62 -9.59 -5.68
C VAL A 41 0.39 -9.51 -7.19
N LYS A 42 -0.61 -10.25 -7.67
CA LYS A 42 -1.00 -10.21 -9.07
C LYS A 42 -1.64 -8.85 -9.39
N VAL A 43 -1.16 -8.22 -10.46
CA VAL A 43 -1.66 -6.92 -10.91
C VAL A 43 -2.70 -7.14 -12.02
N ASP A 44 -3.98 -6.95 -11.70
CA ASP A 44 -5.08 -7.06 -12.68
C ASP A 44 -5.44 -5.71 -13.33
N LYS A 45 -5.32 -4.59 -12.59
CA LYS A 45 -5.57 -3.23 -13.08
C LYS A 45 -4.60 -2.24 -12.46
N VAL A 46 -4.10 -1.31 -13.27
CA VAL A 46 -3.20 -0.24 -12.82
C VAL A 46 -3.76 1.10 -13.23
N PHE A 47 -3.83 2.02 -12.26
CA PHE A 47 -4.10 3.42 -12.50
C PHE A 47 -2.79 4.19 -12.39
N ILE A 48 -2.31 4.74 -13.50
CA ILE A 48 -1.11 5.59 -13.52
C ILE A 48 -1.59 7.04 -13.44
N GLY A 49 -1.60 7.59 -12.23
CA GLY A 49 -1.80 9.02 -12.04
C GLY A 49 -0.55 9.77 -12.42
N SER A 50 -0.64 10.70 -13.38
CA SER A 50 0.40 11.71 -13.55
C SER A 50 0.30 12.66 -12.36
N CYS A 51 1.21 12.53 -11.40
CA CYS A 51 1.48 13.65 -10.53
C CYS A 51 2.12 14.72 -11.41
N THR A 52 1.33 15.68 -11.89
CA THR A 52 1.88 16.93 -12.39
C THR A 52 2.50 17.61 -11.18
N ASN A 53 3.77 17.29 -10.89
CA ASN A 53 4.61 18.00 -9.95
C ASN A 53 4.99 19.37 -10.55
N GLY A 54 3.99 20.09 -11.05
CA GLY A 54 4.10 21.45 -11.56
C GLY A 54 4.02 22.42 -10.40
N ARG A 55 5.07 22.42 -9.57
CA ARG A 55 5.43 23.60 -8.78
C ARG A 55 6.60 24.24 -9.49
N ASN A 56 6.30 25.13 -10.43
CA ASN A 56 7.15 26.28 -10.67
C ASN A 56 6.94 27.29 -9.54
#